data_AF-A0A961GW27-F1
#
_entry.id   AF-A0A961GW27-F1
#
_cell.length_a   1.000
_cell.length_b   1.000
_cell.length_c   1.000
_cell.angle_alpha   90.00
_cell.angle_beta   90.00
_cell.angle_gamma   90.00
#
_symmetry.space_group_name_H-M   'P 1'
#
loop_
_entity.id
_entity.type
_entity.pdbx_description
1 polymer ?
#
loop_
_entity_poly.entity_id
_entity_poly.type
_entity_poly.pdbx_seq_one_letter_code
_entity_poly.pdbx_strand_id
1 'polypeptide(L)' 'IKGGKIEFRVDKHSNVHFIVGKASFSADQLTDNISAVLDEIARLKPTSAKGKYVQKGAVSTTFGPGIPLDVSSL' A
#
# COMPACT_ATOMS: atom_id res chain seq x y z
N ILE A 1 -0.02 -23.06 7.71
CA ILE A 1 -1.16 -22.12 7.72
C ILE A 1 -0.57 -20.72 7.61
N LYS A 2 -0.09 -20.35 6.42
CA LYS A 2 0.89 -19.28 6.20
C LYS A 2 0.58 -18.63 4.85
N GLY A 3 0.33 -17.32 4.84
CA GLY A 3 0.04 -16.57 3.61
C GLY A 3 -1.33 -15.94 3.65
N GLY A 4 -1.48 -14.89 4.46
CA GLY A 4 -2.65 -14.01 4.34
C GLY A 4 -2.56 -13.30 3.00
N LYS A 5 -3.34 -13.77 2.02
CA LYS A 5 -3.46 -13.10 0.73
C LYS A 5 -4.20 -11.78 0.96
N ILE A 6 -3.54 -10.66 0.69
CA ILE A 6 -4.16 -9.34 0.76
C ILE A 6 -4.79 -9.07 -0.60
N GLU A 7 -6.12 -9.10 -0.66
CA GLU A 7 -6.85 -8.68 -1.85
C GLU A 7 -7.06 -7.18 -1.77
N PHE A 8 -6.61 -6.46 -2.80
CA PHE A 8 -6.88 -5.05 -2.96
C PHE A 8 -7.76 -4.83 -4.19
N ARG A 9 -8.71 -3.91 -4.05
CA ARG A 9 -9.60 -3.49 -5.12
C ARG A 9 -9.45 -1.99 -5.30
N VAL A 10 -9.44 -1.56 -6.56
CA VAL A 10 -9.46 -0.15 -6.93
C VAL A 10 -10.91 0.35 -6.85
N ASP A 11 -11.12 1.49 -6.19
CA ASP A 11 -12.42 2.15 -6.16
C ASP A 11 -12.69 2.94 -7.47
N LYS A 12 -13.90 3.52 -7.61
CA LYS A 12 -14.24 4.35 -8.78
C LYS A 12 -13.42 5.65 -8.87
N HIS A 13 -12.78 6.06 -7.78
CA HIS A 13 -11.94 7.25 -7.68
C HIS A 13 -10.45 6.92 -7.89
N SER A 14 -10.12 5.69 -8.31
CA SER A 14 -8.75 5.21 -8.51
C SER A 14 -7.90 5.17 -7.23
N ASN A 15 -8.51 5.06 -6.05
CA ASN A 15 -7.80 4.79 -4.81
C ASN A 15 -7.73 3.30 -4.53
N VAL A 16 -6.64 2.90 -3.87
CA VAL A 16 -6.42 1.55 -3.38
C VAL A 16 -6.30 1.62 -1.87
N HIS A 17 -7.15 0.87 -1.17
CA HIS A 17 -7.12 0.77 0.29
C HIS A 17 -7.03 -0.71 0.68
N PHE A 18 -6.10 -1.02 1.57
CA PHE A 18 -5.85 -2.38 2.05
C PHE A 18 -5.24 -2.34 3.44
N ILE A 19 -5.34 -3.46 4.14
CA ILE A 19 -4.80 -3.60 5.49
C ILE A 19 -3.38 -4.16 5.38
N VAL A 20 -2.37 -3.35 5.70
CA VAL A 20 -0.94 -3.72 5.71
C VAL A 20 -0.57 -4.66 6.87
N GLY A 21 -1.35 -4.67 7.95
CA GLY A 21 -1.08 -5.45 9.14
C GLY A 21 -1.90 -5.01 10.35
N LYS A 22 -1.50 -5.49 11.53
CA LYS A 22 -2.04 -5.07 12.83
C LYS A 22 -0.99 -4.24 13.59
N ALA A 23 -1.45 -3.42 14.52
CA ALA A 23 -0.57 -2.65 15.41
C ALA A 23 0.36 -3.53 16.27
N SER A 24 0.07 -4.82 16.39
CA SER A 24 0.90 -5.79 17.13
C SER A 24 2.08 -6.34 16.33
N PHE A 25 2.25 -5.96 15.05
CA PHE A 25 3.38 -6.38 14.22
C PHE A 25 4.62 -5.53 14.52
N SER A 26 5.80 -6.09 14.27
CA SER A 26 7.04 -5.31 14.39
C SER A 26 7.13 -4.26 13.27
N ALA A 27 7.92 -3.22 13.50
CA ALA A 27 8.14 -2.17 12.50
C ALA A 27 8.70 -2.75 11.19
N ASP A 28 9.65 -3.68 11.28
CA ASP A 28 10.27 -4.33 10.12
C ASP A 28 9.24 -5.11 9.29
N GLN A 29 8.34 -5.85 9.96
CA GLN A 29 7.28 -6.60 9.27
C GLN A 29 6.30 -5.67 8.55
N LEU A 30 5.99 -4.51 9.12
CA LEU A 30 5.11 -3.53 8.49
C LEU A 30 5.78 -2.88 7.27
N THR A 31 7.07 -2.55 7.38
CA THR A 31 7.87 -2.02 6.26
C THR A 31 7.94 -3.02 5.12
N ASP A 32 8.28 -4.28 5.41
CA ASP A 32 8.36 -5.35 4.40
C ASP A 32 7.02 -5.56 3.68
N ASN A 33 5.90 -5.54 4.43
CA ASN A 33 4.58 -5.67 3.84
C ASN A 33 4.23 -4.48 2.93
N ILE A 34 4.60 -3.26 3.32
CA ILE A 34 4.34 -2.06 2.51
C ILE A 34 5.16 -2.11 1.22
N SER A 35 6.45 -2.41 1.31
CA SER A 35 7.33 -2.53 0.14
C SER A 35 6.85 -3.62 -0.82
N ALA A 36 6.47 -4.79 -0.30
CA ALA A 36 5.95 -5.89 -1.12
C ALA A 36 4.68 -5.50 -1.90
N VAL A 37 3.79 -4.70 -1.30
CA VAL A 37 2.57 -4.24 -1.99
C VAL A 37 2.88 -3.14 -3.01
N LEU A 38 3.80 -2.22 -2.70
CA LEU A 38 4.24 -1.20 -3.66
C LEU A 38 4.87 -1.84 -4.91
N ASP A 39 5.70 -2.85 -4.73
CA ASP A 39 6.30 -3.62 -5.83
C ASP A 39 5.23 -4.31 -6.69
N GLU A 40 4.24 -4.94 -6.07
CA GLU A 40 3.17 -5.61 -6.80
C GLU A 40 2.27 -4.60 -7.54
N ILE A 41 1.99 -3.44 -6.94
CA ILE A 41 1.27 -2.33 -7.60
C ILE A 41 2.08 -1.83 -8.81
N ALA A 42 3.39 -1.66 -8.67
CA ALA A 42 4.26 -1.26 -9.77
C ALA A 42 4.27 -2.30 -10.90
N ARG A 43 4.24 -3.60 -10.58
CA ARG A 43 4.12 -4.69 -11.56
C ARG A 43 2.77 -4.71 -12.27
N LEU A 44 1.68 -4.41 -11.55
CA LEU A 44 0.33 -4.32 -12.11
C LEU A 44 0.08 -3.04 -12.90
N LYS A 45 1.06 -2.13 -12.99
CA LYS A 45 0.97 -0.91 -13.79
C LYS A 45 0.63 -1.28 -15.25
N PRO A 46 -0.54 -0.87 -15.77
CA PRO A 46 -0.86 -1.09 -17.17
C PRO A 46 0.01 -0.20 -18.04
N THR A 47 0.41 -0.70 -19.22
CA THR A 47 1.22 0.03 -20.20
C THR A 47 0.55 1.30 -20.73
N SER A 48 -0.77 1.44 -20.54
CA SER A 48 -1.54 2.65 -20.87
C SER A 48 -1.41 3.77 -19.84
N ALA A 49 -0.89 3.50 -18.63
CA ALA A 49 -0.75 4.50 -17.58
C ALA A 49 0.42 5.46 -17.88
N LYS A 50 0.09 6.71 -18.25
CA LYS A 50 1.07 7.79 -18.46
C LYS A 50 1.37 8.51 -17.14
N GLY A 51 2.66 8.77 -16.88
CA GLY A 51 3.12 9.52 -15.70
C GLY A 51 3.45 8.65 -14.47
N LYS A 52 3.53 9.30 -13.29
CA LYS A 52 3.74 8.62 -12.00
C LYS A 52 2.47 7.82 -11.66
N TYR A 53 2.62 6.50 -11.51
CA TYR A 53 1.49 5.59 -11.28
C TYR A 53 0.92 5.74 -9.87
N VAL A 54 1.79 5.89 -8.87
CA VAL A 54 1.41 6.23 -7.50
C VAL A 54 1.70 7.70 -7.26
N GLN A 55 0.68 8.47 -6.89
CA GLN A 55 0.80 9.93 -6.71
C GLN A 55 1.02 10.31 -5.24
N LYS A 56 0.33 9.64 -4.32
CA LYS A 56 0.39 9.89 -2.88
C LYS A 56 0.03 8.61 -2.14
N GLY A 57 0.64 8.43 -0.96
CA GLY A 57 0.33 7.36 -0.03
C GLY A 57 0.13 7.94 1.35
N ALA A 58 -0.75 7.34 2.14
CA ALA A 58 -0.92 7.67 3.55
C ALA A 58 -1.18 6.38 4.32
N VAL A 59 -0.63 6.29 5.52
CA VAL A 59 -0.89 5.21 6.46
C VAL A 59 -1.63 5.78 7.65
N SER A 60 -2.74 5.16 8.01
CA SER A 60 -3.54 5.52 9.18
C SER A 60 -3.85 4.27 10.00
N THR A 61 -3.97 4.45 11.31
CA THR A 61 -4.59 3.43 12.17
C THR A 61 -6.11 3.59 12.15
N THR A 62 -6.87 2.59 12.60
CA THR A 62 -8.34 2.59 12.56
C THR A 62 -8.97 3.83 13.22
N PHE A 63 -8.33 4.37 14.26
CA PHE A 63 -8.82 5.52 15.03
C PHE A 63 -7.79 6.64 15.15
N GLY A 64 -6.73 6.61 14.35
CA GLY A 64 -5.64 7.58 14.42
C GLY A 64 -5.59 8.51 13.21
N PRO A 65 -4.84 9.61 13.32
CA PRO A 65 -4.59 10.49 12.19
C PRO A 65 -3.81 9.75 11.09
N GLY A 66 -4.06 10.12 9.84
CA GLY A 66 -3.31 9.63 8.70
C GLY A 66 -1.96 10.34 8.58
N ILE A 67 -0.89 9.56 8.50
CA ILE A 67 0.46 10.05 8.27
C ILE A 67 0.75 9.91 6.77
N PRO A 68 1.03 11.02 6.05
CA PRO A 68 1.41 10.94 4.66
C PRO A 68 2.76 10.23 4.54
N LEU A 69 2.85 9.31 3.59
CA LEU A 69 4.09 8.62 3.25
C LEU A 69 4.66 9.23 1.97
N ASP A 70 5.98 9.37 1.94
CA ASP A 70 6.66 9.65 0.69
C ASP A 70 6.81 8.34 -0.10
N VAL A 71 6.03 8.24 -1.17
CA VAL A 71 6.03 7.08 -2.07
C VAL A 71 7.20 7.16 -3.07
N SER A 72 7.97 8.25 -3.09
CA SER A 72 9.14 8.40 -3.95
C SER A 72 10.43 7.89 -3.29
N SER A 73 10.43 7.70 -1.97
CA SER A 73 11.60 7.31 -1.18
C SER A 73 11.54 5.87 -0.63
N LEU A 74 10.49 5.13 -0.97
CA LEU A 74 10.31 3.69 -0.70
C LEU A 74 10.73 2.90 -1.95
#